data_AF-A0A538DM38-F1
#
_entry.id   AF-A0A538DM38-F1
#
_cell.length_a   1.000
_cell.length_b   1.000
_cell.length_c   1.000
_cell.angle_alpha   90.00
_cell.angle_beta   90.00
_cell.angle_gamma   90.00
#
_symmetry.space_group_name_H-M   'P 1'
#
loop_
_entity.id
_entity.type
_entity.pdbx_description
1 polymer ?
#
loop_
_entity_poly.entity_id
_entity_poly.type
_entity_poly.pdbx_seq_one_letter_code
_entity_poly.pdbx_strand_id
1 'polypeptide(L)'
;MPEDIWLTLPDGREHELKKNVTIGRDPANDLTFTSNTVSREHAGISFRDGRWYLEDRGSYNGTFLNGTRLQPGVPLPLRHADRIGIGSETVLFSWPGQLQDPDMTETLHELPPADTAQLSSFQRQVVQCLCGPWLTGASLDRLPSNEQIAAELGTPGATGTVKAALRRIYAKAGLSDEPAHAKRRALCRVARQRGWV
;
A
#
# COMPACT_ATOMS: atom_id res chain seq x y z
N MET A 1 3.95 -27.20 -2.34
CA MET A 1 4.35 -25.96 -1.62
C MET A 1 5.60 -25.48 -2.31
N PRO A 2 5.83 -24.18 -2.51
CA PRO A 2 7.15 -23.75 -2.94
C PRO A 2 8.12 -24.18 -1.84
N GLU A 3 9.12 -24.96 -2.23
CA GLU A 3 10.22 -25.34 -1.35
C GLU A 3 11.09 -24.07 -1.20
N ASP A 4 11.66 -23.84 -0.02
CA ASP A 4 12.55 -22.71 0.30
C ASP A 4 11.91 -21.33 0.55
N ILE A 5 11.11 -21.20 1.61
CA ILE A 5 10.56 -19.89 2.03
C ILE A 5 10.92 -19.63 3.48
N TRP A 6 11.57 -18.48 3.72
CA TRP A 6 12.15 -18.17 5.03
C TRP A 6 11.90 -16.71 5.42
N LEU A 7 11.78 -16.47 6.72
CA LEU A 7 11.98 -15.16 7.33
C LEU A 7 13.38 -15.12 7.92
N THR A 8 14.19 -14.14 7.53
CA THR A 8 15.44 -13.83 8.23
C THR A 8 15.12 -12.86 9.37
N LEU A 9 15.39 -13.27 10.61
CA LEU A 9 15.19 -12.50 11.82
C LEU A 9 16.33 -11.47 12.03
N PRO A 10 16.15 -10.45 12.89
CA PRO A 10 17.20 -9.47 13.20
C PRO A 10 18.50 -10.09 13.74
N ASP A 11 18.41 -11.25 14.38
CA ASP A 11 19.55 -11.99 14.93
C ASP A 11 20.25 -12.88 13.90
N GLY A 12 19.80 -12.85 12.65
CA GLY A 12 20.33 -13.64 11.53
C GLY A 12 19.80 -15.07 11.48
N ARG A 13 18.93 -15.49 12.41
CA ARG A 13 18.27 -16.80 12.30
C ARG A 13 17.26 -16.79 11.17
N GLU A 14 17.11 -17.93 10.53
CA GLU A 14 16.10 -18.14 9.51
C GLU A 14 14.96 -18.99 10.09
N HIS A 15 13.73 -18.58 9.80
CA HIS A 15 12.53 -19.30 10.18
C HIS A 15 11.75 -19.67 8.93
N GLU A 16 11.56 -20.97 8.71
CA GLU A 16 10.77 -21.49 7.61
C GLU A 16 9.30 -21.04 7.69
N LEU A 17 8.76 -20.47 6.62
CA LEU A 17 7.34 -20.11 6.55
C LEU A 17 6.47 -21.30 6.17
N LYS A 18 5.47 -21.57 7.01
CA LYS A 18 4.35 -22.47 6.70
C LYS A 18 3.16 -21.70 6.14
N LYS A 19 2.17 -22.40 5.58
CA LYS A 19 0.96 -21.80 4.94
C LYS A 19 0.29 -20.68 5.73
N ASN A 20 0.29 -20.76 7.05
CA ASN A 20 -0.14 -19.69 7.94
C ASN A 20 0.88 -19.60 9.07
N VAL A 21 1.40 -18.41 9.31
CA VAL A 21 2.35 -18.10 10.38
C VAL A 21 1.79 -16.94 11.17
N THR A 22 1.61 -17.12 12.47
CA THR A 22 1.28 -16.03 13.38
C THR A 22 2.54 -15.43 13.99
N ILE A 23 2.53 -14.12 14.17
CA ILE A 23 3.67 -13.38 14.69
C ILE A 23 3.22 -12.52 15.86
N GLY A 24 3.95 -12.61 16.97
CA GLY A 24 3.66 -11.82 18.14
C GLY A 24 4.59 -12.13 19.30
N ARG A 25 4.29 -11.54 20.47
CA ARG A 25 5.05 -11.79 21.70
C ARG A 25 4.50 -12.97 22.51
N ASP A 26 3.27 -13.37 22.24
CA ASP A 26 2.71 -14.54 22.90
C ASP A 26 3.44 -15.81 22.41
N PRO A 27 3.89 -16.70 23.31
CA PRO A 27 4.51 -17.96 22.93
C PRO A 27 3.58 -18.90 22.15
N ALA A 28 2.27 -18.62 22.10
CA ALA A 28 1.33 -19.32 21.22
C ALA A 28 1.52 -18.99 19.73
N ASN A 29 2.32 -17.99 19.37
CA ASN A 29 2.59 -17.66 17.97
C ASN A 29 3.71 -18.52 17.37
N ASP A 30 3.60 -18.80 16.08
CA ASP A 30 4.63 -19.52 15.32
C ASP A 30 5.99 -18.78 15.35
N LEU A 31 5.94 -17.46 15.19
CA LEU A 31 7.10 -16.57 15.31
C LEU A 31 6.96 -15.68 16.55
N THR A 32 7.68 -16.04 17.59
CA THR A 32 7.64 -15.32 18.88
C THR A 32 8.78 -14.32 19.00
N PHE A 33 8.45 -13.06 19.31
CA PHE A 33 9.41 -12.01 19.66
C PHE A 33 9.35 -11.67 21.16
N THR A 34 10.48 -11.46 21.80
CA THR A 34 10.53 -11.10 23.23
C THR A 34 10.35 -9.60 23.48
N SER A 35 10.40 -8.77 22.44
CA SER A 35 10.34 -7.31 22.54
C SER A 35 8.98 -6.80 22.98
N ASN A 36 8.96 -5.89 23.96
CA ASN A 36 7.75 -5.26 24.48
C ASN A 36 7.02 -4.37 23.46
N THR A 37 7.68 -4.02 22.35
CA THR A 37 7.05 -3.27 21.25
C THR A 37 6.18 -4.17 20.37
N VAL A 38 6.27 -5.49 20.54
CA VAL A 38 5.47 -6.47 19.81
C VAL A 38 4.23 -6.85 20.64
N SER A 39 3.04 -6.65 20.05
CA SER A 39 1.77 -7.14 20.60
C SER A 39 1.75 -8.66 20.79
N ARG A 40 0.89 -9.15 21.68
CA ARG A 40 0.70 -10.61 21.91
C ARG A 40 0.34 -11.33 20.62
N GLU A 41 -0.65 -10.82 19.90
CA GLU A 41 -0.90 -11.15 18.49
C GLU A 41 -0.65 -9.88 17.70
N HIS A 42 0.38 -9.87 16.84
CA HIS A 42 0.82 -8.65 16.16
C HIS A 42 0.48 -8.67 14.69
N ALA A 43 0.93 -9.70 13.99
CA ALA A 43 0.75 -9.84 12.55
C ALA A 43 0.54 -11.32 12.19
N GLY A 44 0.00 -11.54 11.00
CA GLY A 44 -0.08 -12.85 10.39
C GLY A 44 0.49 -12.82 8.99
N ILE A 45 1.14 -13.91 8.60
CA ILE A 45 1.49 -14.17 7.22
C ILE A 45 0.69 -15.38 6.75
N SER A 46 0.03 -15.27 5.60
CA SER A 46 -0.77 -16.35 5.04
C SER A 46 -0.50 -16.56 3.56
N PHE A 47 -0.56 -17.81 3.13
CA PHE A 47 -0.44 -18.21 1.74
C PHE A 47 -1.83 -18.53 1.18
N ARG A 48 -2.29 -17.74 0.22
CA ARG A 48 -3.61 -17.87 -0.43
C ARG A 48 -3.46 -17.60 -1.92
N ASP A 49 -4.16 -18.36 -2.75
CA ASP A 49 -4.17 -18.17 -4.22
C ASP A 49 -2.78 -18.08 -4.86
N GLY A 50 -1.84 -18.91 -4.37
CA GLY A 50 -0.47 -18.94 -4.88
C GLY A 50 0.43 -17.78 -4.41
N ARG A 51 -0.08 -16.90 -3.53
CA ARG A 51 0.62 -15.68 -3.09
C ARG A 51 0.70 -15.59 -1.57
N TRP A 52 1.75 -14.94 -1.08
CA TRP A 52 1.93 -14.64 0.33
C TRP A 52 1.37 -13.28 0.67
N TYR A 53 0.71 -13.17 1.82
CA TYR A 53 0.11 -11.94 2.31
C TYR A 53 0.52 -11.70 3.77
N LEU A 54 0.81 -10.45 4.08
CA LEU A 54 1.06 -9.94 5.42
C LEU A 54 -0.15 -9.12 5.89
N GLU A 55 -0.61 -9.38 7.11
CA GLU A 55 -1.74 -8.70 7.73
C GLU A 55 -1.38 -8.27 9.15
N ASP A 56 -1.66 -7.01 9.49
CA ASP A 56 -1.58 -6.53 10.87
C ASP A 56 -2.86 -6.88 11.64
N ARG A 57 -2.73 -7.49 12.82
CA ARG A 57 -3.88 -7.97 13.63
C ARG A 57 -4.37 -6.96 14.68
N GLY A 58 -4.18 -5.67 14.43
CA GLY A 58 -4.50 -4.62 15.41
C GLY A 58 -3.38 -4.42 16.41
N SER A 59 -2.14 -4.46 15.93
CA SER A 59 -0.97 -4.27 16.79
C SER A 59 -0.89 -2.83 17.32
N TYR A 60 -0.34 -2.67 18.52
CA TYR A 60 -0.26 -1.34 19.16
C TYR A 60 0.72 -0.42 18.42
N ASN A 61 1.92 -0.93 18.09
CA ASN A 61 2.97 -0.18 17.41
C ASN A 61 2.88 -0.24 15.88
N GLY A 62 2.00 -1.08 15.33
CA GLY A 62 1.84 -1.25 13.89
C GLY A 62 2.85 -2.22 13.27
N THR A 63 2.39 -2.85 12.20
CA THR A 63 3.23 -3.57 11.23
C THR A 63 3.61 -2.65 10.08
N PHE A 64 4.83 -2.77 9.57
CA PHE A 64 5.36 -2.01 8.45
C PHE A 64 5.83 -2.95 7.35
N LEU A 65 5.63 -2.59 6.09
CA LEU A 65 6.19 -3.27 4.93
C LEU A 65 7.02 -2.26 4.13
N ASN A 66 8.31 -2.51 3.99
CA ASN A 66 9.28 -1.60 3.36
C ASN A 66 9.19 -0.15 3.88
N GLY A 67 8.97 0.00 5.20
CA GLY A 67 8.83 1.30 5.87
C GLY A 67 7.43 1.93 5.78
N THR A 68 6.49 1.32 5.06
CA THR A 68 5.09 1.78 4.99
C THR A 68 4.24 1.05 6.01
N ARG A 69 3.56 1.78 6.91
CA ARG A 69 2.67 1.18 7.92
C ARG A 69 1.45 0.55 7.26
N LEU A 70 1.09 -0.66 7.68
CA LEU A 70 -0.10 -1.38 7.24
C LEU A 70 -1.35 -0.81 7.90
N GLN A 71 -2.48 -0.94 7.20
CA GLN A 71 -3.80 -0.78 7.83
C GLN A 71 -4.16 -2.08 8.55
N PRO A 72 -4.54 -2.03 9.84
CA PRO A 72 -4.97 -3.22 10.57
C PRO A 72 -6.12 -3.96 9.85
N GLY A 73 -6.03 -5.29 9.77
CA GLY A 73 -7.02 -6.16 9.12
C GLY A 73 -7.01 -6.15 7.60
N VAL A 74 -6.08 -5.41 6.96
CA VAL A 74 -5.96 -5.36 5.50
C VAL A 74 -4.72 -6.15 5.07
N PRO A 75 -4.87 -7.33 4.43
CA PRO A 75 -3.74 -8.12 3.97
C PRO A 75 -3.07 -7.48 2.74
N LEU A 76 -1.74 -7.40 2.73
CA LEU A 76 -0.92 -6.92 1.62
C LEU A 76 -0.02 -8.04 1.06
N PRO A 77 0.14 -8.14 -0.26
CA PRO A 77 0.97 -9.17 -0.86
C PRO A 77 2.46 -8.95 -0.53
N LEU A 78 3.15 -10.03 -0.18
CA LEU A 78 4.60 -10.08 0.06
C LEU A 78 5.36 -10.47 -1.21
N ARG A 79 6.54 -9.89 -1.35
CA ARG A 79 7.51 -10.17 -2.41
C ARG A 79 8.87 -10.50 -1.80
N HIS A 80 9.64 -11.30 -2.52
CA HIS A 80 11.00 -11.64 -2.19
C HIS A 80 11.81 -10.37 -1.89
N ALA A 81 12.60 -10.43 -0.82
CA ALA A 81 13.37 -9.34 -0.24
C ALA A 81 12.55 -8.19 0.40
N ASP A 82 11.26 -8.38 0.63
CA ASP A 82 10.47 -7.42 1.41
C ASP A 82 10.91 -7.37 2.88
N ARG A 83 11.01 -6.16 3.42
CA ARG A 83 11.31 -5.91 4.84
C ARG A 83 10.02 -5.69 5.60
N ILE A 84 9.79 -6.51 6.61
CA ILE A 84 8.60 -6.46 7.45
C ILE A 84 9.01 -5.93 8.83
N GLY A 85 8.54 -4.75 9.18
CA GLY A 85 8.69 -4.17 10.52
C GLY A 85 7.55 -4.62 11.43
N ILE A 86 7.88 -5.07 12.63
CA ILE A 86 6.95 -5.57 13.65
C ILE A 86 7.30 -4.86 14.95
N GLY A 87 6.62 -3.74 15.24
CA GLY A 87 7.05 -2.85 16.31
C GLY A 87 8.47 -2.34 16.08
N SER A 88 9.41 -2.68 16.96
CA SER A 88 10.85 -2.34 16.81
C SER A 88 11.64 -3.38 16.03
N GLU A 89 11.09 -4.56 15.77
CA GLU A 89 11.78 -5.65 15.10
C GLU A 89 11.62 -5.55 13.59
N THR A 90 12.60 -6.03 12.83
CA THR A 90 12.51 -6.10 11.36
C THR A 90 12.92 -7.48 10.87
N VAL A 91 12.07 -8.12 10.09
CA VAL A 91 12.36 -9.39 9.42
C VAL A 91 12.42 -9.21 7.91
N LEU A 92 13.19 -10.05 7.24
CA LEU A 92 13.29 -10.08 5.78
C LEU A 92 12.55 -11.30 5.24
N PHE A 93 11.67 -11.10 4.27
CA PHE A 93 10.96 -12.19 3.60
C PHE A 93 11.74 -12.70 2.39
N SER A 94 12.08 -13.98 2.40
CA SER A 94 12.88 -14.64 1.37
C SER A 94 12.07 -15.76 0.71
N TRP A 95 11.71 -15.56 -0.56
CA TRP A 95 11.10 -16.58 -1.42
C TRP A 95 11.84 -16.67 -2.78
N PRO A 96 12.93 -17.44 -2.89
CA PRO A 96 13.75 -17.49 -4.11
C PRO A 96 13.02 -18.08 -5.32
N GLY A 97 12.07 -19.00 -5.10
CA GLY A 97 11.23 -19.57 -6.16
C GLY A 97 10.36 -18.54 -6.90
N GLN A 98 10.18 -17.35 -6.34
CA GLN A 98 9.53 -16.22 -7.02
C GLN A 98 10.32 -15.73 -8.25
N LEU A 99 11.63 -16.00 -8.34
CA LEU A 99 12.47 -15.52 -9.45
C LEU A 99 12.44 -16.44 -10.69
N GLN A 100 11.80 -17.61 -10.64
CA GLN A 100 11.86 -18.65 -11.68
C GLN A 100 10.59 -18.81 -12.51
N ASP A 101 9.55 -18.02 -12.25
CA ASP A 101 8.29 -18.11 -12.98
C ASP A 101 8.34 -17.23 -14.26
N PRO A 102 8.26 -17.77 -15.48
CA PRO A 102 8.33 -16.99 -16.72
C PRO A 102 7.13 -16.05 -16.91
N ASP A 103 6.01 -16.25 -16.20
CA ASP A 103 4.91 -15.28 -16.09
C ASP A 103 5.23 -14.13 -15.11
N MET A 104 6.33 -14.22 -14.34
CA MET A 104 6.73 -13.18 -13.38
C MET A 104 7.55 -12.02 -13.96
N THR A 105 7.57 -11.91 -15.30
CA THR A 105 7.81 -10.62 -15.96
C THR A 105 6.55 -9.74 -15.95
N GLU A 106 5.44 -10.18 -15.33
CA GLU A 106 4.33 -9.31 -14.96
C GLU A 106 4.67 -8.49 -13.70
N THR A 107 5.31 -7.35 -13.96
CA THR A 107 5.04 -6.03 -13.35
C THR A 107 4.94 -5.90 -11.82
N LEU A 108 5.56 -4.86 -11.29
CA LEU A 108 5.02 -4.15 -10.13
C LEU A 108 3.50 -3.95 -10.32
N HIS A 109 2.68 -4.74 -9.60
CA HIS A 109 1.22 -4.63 -9.42
C HIS A 109 0.28 -5.29 -10.46
N GLU A 110 -0.05 -6.58 -10.27
CA GLU A 110 -1.33 -7.14 -10.74
C GLU A 110 -2.00 -7.99 -9.65
N LEU A 111 -2.92 -7.35 -8.91
CA LEU A 111 -4.11 -7.99 -8.36
C LEU A 111 -5.06 -8.32 -9.53
N PRO A 112 -5.96 -9.32 -9.42
CA PRO A 112 -6.90 -9.65 -10.50
C PRO A 112 -7.70 -8.41 -10.94
N PRO A 113 -8.27 -8.40 -12.17
CA PRO A 113 -8.97 -7.24 -12.72
C PRO A 113 -10.27 -6.98 -11.96
N ALA A 114 -10.15 -6.35 -10.81
CA ALA A 114 -11.21 -5.62 -10.15
C ALA A 114 -10.97 -4.14 -10.45
N ASP A 115 -11.55 -3.68 -11.55
CA ASP A 115 -11.55 -2.31 -12.04
C ASP A 115 -10.17 -1.69 -12.37
N THR A 116 -9.84 -1.66 -13.68
CA THR A 116 -8.95 -0.65 -14.29
C THR A 116 -9.37 0.80 -14.00
N ALA A 117 -10.48 0.99 -13.30
CA ALA A 117 -11.00 2.26 -12.83
C ALA A 117 -10.56 2.66 -11.41
N GLN A 118 -9.78 1.91 -10.63
CA GLN A 118 -9.48 2.34 -9.24
C GLN A 118 -8.13 3.07 -9.03
N LEU A 119 -8.17 4.14 -8.23
CA LEU A 119 -7.01 4.94 -7.81
C LEU A 119 -6.30 4.33 -6.59
N SER A 120 -4.97 4.46 -6.52
CA SER A 120 -4.20 4.08 -5.32
C SER A 120 -4.53 4.99 -4.12
N SER A 121 -4.17 4.59 -2.89
CA SER A 121 -4.41 5.39 -1.68
C SER A 121 -3.90 6.83 -1.79
N PHE A 122 -2.65 7.00 -2.22
CA PHE A 122 -2.05 8.32 -2.47
C PHE A 122 -2.78 9.09 -3.59
N GLN A 123 -3.16 8.41 -4.67
CA GLN A 123 -3.91 9.03 -5.76
C GLN A 123 -5.30 9.48 -5.31
N ARG A 124 -6.00 8.66 -4.50
CA ARG A 124 -7.28 9.00 -3.89
C ARG A 124 -7.16 10.21 -3.00
N GLN A 125 -6.12 10.29 -2.17
CA GLN A 125 -5.88 11.42 -1.29
C GLN A 125 -5.62 12.72 -2.08
N VAL A 126 -4.86 12.64 -3.18
CA VAL A 126 -4.68 13.76 -4.12
C VAL A 126 -6.01 14.20 -4.73
N VAL A 127 -6.87 13.27 -5.15
CA VAL A 127 -8.20 13.60 -5.70
C VAL A 127 -9.14 14.15 -4.62
N GLN A 128 -9.08 13.65 -3.39
CA GLN A 128 -9.84 14.14 -2.24
C GLN A 128 -9.44 15.57 -1.87
N CYS A 129 -8.15 15.90 -1.83
CA CYS A 129 -7.71 17.28 -1.62
C CYS A 129 -8.14 18.18 -2.80
N LEU A 130 -8.00 17.70 -4.04
CA LEU A 130 -8.40 18.47 -5.22
C LEU A 130 -9.91 18.76 -5.25
N CYS A 131 -10.73 17.76 -4.98
CA CYS A 131 -12.19 17.83 -5.12
C CYS A 131 -12.91 18.14 -3.80
N GLY A 132 -12.21 18.08 -2.66
CA GLY A 132 -12.74 18.33 -1.33
C GLY A 132 -13.51 19.64 -1.21
N PRO A 133 -12.96 20.78 -1.64
CA PRO A 133 -13.68 22.04 -1.63
C PRO A 133 -14.98 22.01 -2.45
N TRP A 134 -14.98 21.30 -3.58
CA TRP A 134 -16.18 21.14 -4.41
C TRP A 134 -17.23 20.23 -3.75
N LEU A 135 -16.80 19.17 -3.06
CA LEU A 135 -17.71 18.27 -2.32
C LEU A 135 -18.38 18.97 -1.14
N THR A 136 -17.72 19.97 -0.55
CA THR A 136 -18.28 20.79 0.54
C THR A 136 -19.08 22.00 0.05
N GLY A 137 -19.30 22.13 -1.27
CA GLY A 137 -20.19 23.12 -1.88
C GLY A 137 -19.52 24.30 -2.59
N ALA A 138 -18.19 24.29 -2.77
CA ALA A 138 -17.48 25.33 -3.54
C ALA A 138 -17.60 25.13 -5.07
N SER A 139 -17.41 26.21 -5.84
CA SER A 139 -17.41 26.14 -7.30
C SER A 139 -16.19 25.40 -7.87
N LEU A 140 -16.38 24.65 -8.96
CA LEU A 140 -15.34 23.98 -9.74
C LEU A 140 -14.34 24.96 -10.40
N ASP A 141 -14.60 26.26 -10.36
CA ASP A 141 -13.70 27.30 -10.88
C ASP A 141 -12.59 27.67 -9.89
N ARG A 142 -12.71 27.25 -8.62
CA ARG A 142 -11.77 27.59 -7.54
C ARG A 142 -11.16 26.34 -6.89
N LEU A 143 -10.62 25.46 -7.72
CA LEU A 143 -9.91 24.26 -7.29
C LEU A 143 -8.52 24.59 -6.72
N PRO A 144 -8.04 23.84 -5.72
CA PRO A 144 -6.76 24.11 -5.06
C PRO A 144 -5.58 23.90 -6.00
N SER A 145 -4.52 24.69 -5.79
CA SER A 145 -3.26 24.59 -6.52
C SER A 145 -2.46 23.33 -6.11
N ASN A 146 -1.47 22.95 -6.92
CA ASN A 146 -0.59 21.81 -6.57
C ASN A 146 0.16 22.02 -5.25
N GLU A 147 0.44 23.28 -4.90
CA GLU A 147 1.10 23.64 -3.66
C GLU A 147 0.17 23.51 -2.46
N GLN A 148 -1.09 23.95 -2.61
CA GLN A 148 -2.12 23.76 -1.58
C GLN A 148 -2.41 22.28 -1.34
N ILE A 149 -2.51 21.47 -2.40
CA ILE A 149 -2.66 20.01 -2.28
C ILE A 149 -1.45 19.40 -1.57
N ALA A 150 -0.22 19.80 -1.92
CA ALA A 150 0.99 19.29 -1.29
C ALA A 150 1.05 19.64 0.21
N ALA A 151 0.63 20.85 0.58
CA ALA A 151 0.53 21.30 1.97
C ALA A 151 -0.51 20.49 2.75
N GLU A 152 -1.67 20.21 2.15
CA GLU A 152 -2.75 19.44 2.76
C GLU A 152 -2.41 17.94 2.91
N LEU A 153 -1.56 17.41 2.02
CA LEU A 153 -0.98 16.08 2.13
C LEU A 153 0.16 15.97 3.17
N GLY A 154 0.48 17.05 3.88
CA GLY A 154 1.55 17.08 4.89
C GLY A 154 2.97 17.12 4.31
N THR A 155 3.11 17.39 3.01
CA THR A 155 4.40 17.49 2.31
C THR A 155 4.56 18.86 1.62
N PRO A 156 4.63 19.98 2.37
CA PRO A 156 4.79 21.31 1.79
C PRO A 156 6.08 21.38 0.95
N GLY A 157 5.99 21.89 -0.28
CA GLY A 157 7.10 21.96 -1.24
C GLY A 157 7.21 20.77 -2.22
N ALA A 158 6.51 19.66 -1.98
CA ALA A 158 6.54 18.47 -2.85
C ALA A 158 5.63 18.56 -4.09
N THR A 159 5.59 19.72 -4.76
CA THR A 159 4.70 19.98 -5.92
C THR A 159 4.97 19.07 -7.12
N GLY A 160 6.21 18.59 -7.27
CA GLY A 160 6.61 17.62 -8.30
C GLY A 160 5.92 16.26 -8.13
N THR A 161 5.78 15.77 -6.90
CA THR A 161 5.11 14.51 -6.57
C THR A 161 3.62 14.59 -6.86
N VAL A 162 2.98 15.70 -6.49
CA VAL A 162 1.55 15.96 -6.81
C VAL A 162 1.33 16.02 -8.31
N LYS A 163 2.21 16.70 -9.06
CA LYS A 163 2.12 16.79 -10.52
C LYS A 163 2.26 15.42 -11.19
N ALA A 164 3.19 14.58 -10.71
CA ALA A 164 3.36 13.22 -11.19
C ALA A 164 2.14 12.33 -10.87
N ALA A 165 1.57 12.47 -9.67
CA ALA A 165 0.36 11.75 -9.27
C ALA A 165 -0.84 12.15 -10.12
N LEU A 166 -1.09 13.45 -10.29
CA LEU A 166 -2.17 13.98 -11.14
C LEU A 166 -2.05 13.48 -12.59
N ARG A 167 -0.85 13.44 -13.16
CA ARG A 167 -0.63 12.89 -14.51
C ARG A 167 -1.09 11.44 -14.63
N ARG A 168 -0.79 10.60 -13.64
CA ARG A 168 -1.22 9.20 -13.60
C ARG A 168 -2.73 9.07 -13.38
N ILE A 169 -3.32 9.95 -12.57
CA ILE A 169 -4.77 10.01 -12.33
C ILE A 169 -5.51 10.41 -13.62
N TYR A 170 -5.03 11.42 -14.35
CA TYR A 170 -5.63 11.80 -15.63
C TYR A 170 -5.57 10.68 -16.66
N ALA A 171 -4.46 9.94 -16.71
CA ALA A 171 -4.35 8.77 -17.59
C ALA A 171 -5.40 7.70 -17.24
N LYS A 172 -5.59 7.39 -15.96
CA LYS A 172 -6.65 6.47 -15.49
C LYS A 172 -8.07 7.00 -15.75
N ALA A 173 -8.26 8.31 -15.71
CA ALA A 173 -9.53 8.96 -15.98
C ALA A 173 -9.82 9.11 -17.49
N GLY A 174 -8.87 8.82 -18.37
CA GLY A 174 -9.00 9.08 -19.81
C GLY A 174 -8.96 10.57 -20.20
N LEU A 175 -8.39 11.42 -19.34
CA LEU A 175 -8.38 12.88 -19.49
C LEU A 175 -7.03 13.42 -19.98
N SER A 176 -6.22 12.60 -20.65
CA SER A 176 -4.84 12.93 -21.02
C SER A 176 -4.72 14.08 -22.03
N ASP A 177 -5.74 14.34 -22.85
CA ASP A 177 -5.68 15.29 -23.99
C ASP A 177 -6.36 16.65 -23.74
N GLU A 178 -7.05 16.81 -22.60
CA GLU A 178 -7.80 18.02 -22.26
C GLU A 178 -6.90 19.24 -21.86
N PRO A 179 -7.32 20.50 -21.98
CA PRO A 179 -6.57 21.65 -21.46
C PRO A 179 -6.37 21.60 -19.94
N ALA A 180 -5.25 22.11 -19.41
CA ALA A 180 -4.86 21.92 -18.00
C ALA A 180 -5.92 22.34 -16.96
N HIS A 181 -6.68 23.41 -17.22
CA HIS A 181 -7.77 23.87 -16.36
C HIS A 181 -9.05 23.04 -16.53
N ALA A 182 -9.32 22.53 -17.74
CA ALA A 182 -10.47 21.68 -18.03
C ALA A 182 -10.30 20.26 -17.45
N LYS A 183 -9.06 19.71 -17.50
CA LYS A 183 -8.67 18.42 -16.91
C LYS A 183 -9.06 18.29 -15.44
N ARG A 184 -8.81 19.34 -14.64
CA ARG A 184 -9.11 19.33 -13.19
C ARG A 184 -10.61 19.27 -12.91
N ARG A 185 -11.41 20.07 -13.60
CA ARG A 185 -12.87 20.07 -13.46
C ARG A 185 -13.50 18.77 -13.96
N ALA A 186 -12.98 18.23 -15.07
CA ALA A 186 -13.40 16.94 -15.59
C ALA A 186 -13.04 15.82 -14.62
N LEU A 187 -11.85 15.87 -14.01
CA LEU A 187 -11.42 14.90 -13.02
C LEU A 187 -12.35 14.85 -11.80
N CYS A 188 -12.79 15.98 -11.25
CA CYS A 188 -13.73 15.95 -10.12
C CYS A 188 -15.10 15.36 -10.48
N ARG A 189 -15.59 15.59 -11.71
CA ARG A 189 -16.80 14.95 -12.22
C ARG A 189 -16.63 13.44 -12.37
N VAL A 190 -15.52 13.00 -12.97
CA VAL A 190 -15.18 11.57 -13.15
C VAL A 190 -14.99 10.89 -11.79
N ALA A 191 -14.33 11.56 -10.85
CA ALA A 191 -14.09 11.04 -9.51
C ALA A 191 -15.40 10.71 -8.78
N ARG A 192 -16.41 11.60 -8.85
CA ARG A 192 -17.73 11.35 -8.27
C ARG A 192 -18.50 10.24 -8.99
N GLN A 193 -18.41 10.19 -10.33
CA GLN A 193 -19.08 9.15 -11.13
C GLN A 193 -18.49 7.75 -10.90
N ARG A 194 -17.18 7.67 -10.64
CA ARG A 194 -16.44 6.41 -10.41
C ARG A 194 -16.29 6.05 -8.93
N GLY A 195 -16.88 6.81 -8.01
CA GLY A 195 -16.79 6.58 -6.57
C GLY A 195 -15.38 6.73 -5.99
N TRP A 196 -14.55 7.58 -6.58
CA TRP A 196 -13.21 7.90 -6.05
C TRP A 196 -13.24 8.90 -4.89
N VAL A 197 -14.35 9.64 -4.79
CA VAL A 197 -14.67 10.63 -3.75
C VAL A 197 -16.16 10.57 -3.41
#